data_AF-A0A0C4WMM7-F1
#
_entry.id   AF-A0A0C4WMM7-F1
#
_cell.length_a   1.000
_cell.length_b   1.000
_cell.length_c   1.000
_cell.angle_alpha   90.00
_cell.angle_beta   90.00
_cell.angle_gamma   90.00
#
_symmetry.space_group_name_H-M   'P 1'
#
loop_
_entity.id
_entity.type
_entity.pdbx_description
1 polymer ?
#
loop_
_entity_poly.entity_id
_entity_poly.type
_entity_poly.pdbx_seq_one_letter_code
_entity_poly.pdbx_strand_id
1 'polypeptide(L)'
;MKTDVVVAKNYFGPGELESLGRIVNAYLDLAEDRVRRKIPMTMEDWAKRLDAFLEFTERDILKDAGKVSAEMTKAHAESEFEKYRIVQDRLFESDFDRAIKQIEGGSPARDEGE
;
A
#
# COMPACT_ATOMS: atom_id res chain seq x y z
N MET A 1 -2.34 -11.96 11.96
CA MET A 1 -2.19 -10.88 12.96
C MET A 1 -3.13 -9.74 12.60
N LYS A 2 -4.08 -9.38 13.49
CA LYS A 2 -5.11 -8.35 13.24
C LYS A 2 -4.55 -6.92 13.30
N THR A 3 -3.45 -6.74 14.03
CA THR A 3 -2.82 -5.44 14.30
C THR A 3 -2.18 -4.79 13.06
N ASP A 4 -1.73 -5.59 12.09
CA ASP A 4 -1.09 -5.11 10.86
C ASP A 4 -2.05 -4.45 9.87
N VAL A 5 -3.36 -4.68 10.02
CA VAL A 5 -4.43 -4.13 9.17
C VAL A 5 -4.67 -2.66 9.47
N VAL A 6 -4.41 -2.24 10.70
CA VAL A 6 -4.65 -0.87 11.19
C VAL A 6 -3.46 0.04 10.90
N VAL A 7 -2.28 -0.54 10.71
CA VAL A 7 -1.08 0.20 10.35
C VAL A 7 -1.09 0.41 8.85
N ALA A 8 -1.16 1.67 8.42
CA ALA A 8 -0.85 2.06 7.05
C ALA A 8 0.67 1.84 6.81
N LYS A 9 1.07 0.59 6.60
CA LYS A 9 2.38 0.30 6.01
C LYS A 9 2.33 0.89 4.60
N ASN A 10 3.38 1.58 4.18
CA ASN A 10 3.49 2.08 2.80
C ASN A 10 3.48 0.88 1.84
N TYR A 11 2.31 0.51 1.35
CA TYR A 11 2.12 -0.57 0.37
C TYR A 11 2.23 -0.07 -1.06
N PHE A 12 2.91 1.06 -1.28
CA PHE A 12 3.21 1.52 -2.62
C PHE A 12 4.10 0.49 -3.31
N GLY A 13 3.65 -0.01 -4.45
CA GLY A 13 4.47 -0.84 -5.32
C GLY A 13 5.69 -0.06 -5.83
N PRO A 14 6.71 -0.75 -6.39
CA PRO A 14 7.92 -0.10 -6.90
C PRO A 14 7.64 1.05 -7.87
N GLY A 15 6.66 0.89 -8.77
CA GLY A 15 6.25 1.93 -9.72
C GLY A 15 5.53 3.11 -9.07
N GLU A 16 4.77 2.89 -8.00
CA GLU A 16 4.10 3.95 -7.26
C GLU A 16 5.10 4.77 -6.45
N LEU A 17 6.08 4.12 -5.82
CA LEU A 17 7.20 4.79 -5.14
C LEU A 17 8.04 5.61 -6.12
N GLU A 18 8.30 5.10 -7.32
CA GLU A 18 9.00 5.84 -8.36
C GLU A 18 8.20 7.07 -8.80
N SER A 19 6.89 6.90 -9.05
CA SER A 19 5.98 8.00 -9.38
C SER A 19 5.97 9.06 -8.27
N LEU A 20 5.87 8.64 -7.00
CA LEU A 20 5.94 9.53 -5.84
C LEU A 20 7.27 10.30 -5.80
N GLY A 21 8.39 9.60 -5.97
CA GLY A 21 9.71 10.23 -5.97
C GLY A 21 9.86 11.29 -7.06
N ARG A 22 9.34 11.03 -8.27
CA ARG A 22 9.37 12.00 -9.38
C ARG A 22 8.58 13.27 -9.05
N ILE A 23 7.41 13.15 -8.43
CA ILE A 23 6.57 14.30 -8.00
C ILE A 23 7.30 15.11 -6.95
N VAL A 24 7.83 14.44 -5.92
CA VAL A 24 8.52 15.10 -4.79
C VAL A 24 9.73 15.87 -5.31
N ASN A 25 10.55 15.26 -6.16
CA ASN A 25 11.71 15.93 -6.74
C ASN A 25 11.30 17.14 -7.58
N ALA A 26 10.30 17.00 -8.47
CA ALA A 26 9.82 18.11 -9.29
C ALA A 26 9.30 19.30 -8.44
N TYR A 27 8.63 19.00 -7.32
CA TYR A 27 8.17 20.04 -6.39
C TYR A 27 9.34 20.72 -5.66
N LEU A 28 10.35 19.95 -5.22
CA LEU A 28 11.54 20.49 -4.58
C LEU A 28 12.35 21.39 -5.53
N ASP A 29 12.50 21.01 -6.79
CA ASP A 29 13.18 21.82 -7.80
C ASP A 29 12.46 23.17 -8.00
N LEU A 30 11.12 23.15 -8.06
CA LEU A 30 10.30 24.36 -8.13
C LEU A 30 10.47 25.24 -6.88
N ALA A 31 10.55 24.60 -5.70
CA ALA A 31 10.78 25.31 -4.45
C ALA A 31 12.18 25.96 -4.43
N GLU A 32 13.19 25.25 -4.92
CA GLU A 32 14.56 25.73 -4.98
C GLU A 32 14.70 26.96 -5.89
N ASP A 33 14.06 26.99 -7.07
CA ASP A 33 14.06 28.18 -7.95
C ASP A 33 13.54 29.43 -7.23
N ARG A 34 12.48 29.29 -6.43
CA ARG A 34 11.90 30.40 -5.66
C ARG A 34 12.83 30.88 -4.57
N VAL A 35 13.48 29.95 -3.87
CA VAL A 35 14.49 30.27 -2.85
C VAL A 35 15.67 31.00 -3.48
N ARG A 36 16.17 30.53 -4.64
CA ARG A 36 17.26 31.19 -5.39
C ARG A 36 16.90 32.60 -5.83
N ARG A 37 15.64 32.83 -6.18
CA ARG A 37 15.08 34.15 -6.50
C ARG A 37 14.80 35.04 -5.29
N LYS A 38 15.09 34.56 -4.07
CA LYS A 38 14.85 35.26 -2.80
C LYS A 38 13.41 35.72 -2.62
N ILE A 39 12.46 34.92 -3.11
CA ILE A 39 11.03 35.18 -2.90
C ILE A 39 10.70 34.68 -1.49
N PRO A 40 10.40 35.57 -0.52
CA PRO A 40 10.03 35.12 0.82
C PRO A 40 8.70 34.39 0.77
N MET A 41 8.62 33.26 1.46
CA MET A 41 7.45 32.38 1.48
C MET A 41 7.24 31.85 2.89
N THR A 42 6.00 31.81 3.35
CA THR A 42 5.63 31.15 4.60
C THR A 42 5.35 29.66 4.37
N MET A 43 5.34 28.86 5.44
CA MET A 43 4.95 27.44 5.34
C MET A 43 3.51 27.25 4.83
N GLU A 44 2.61 28.19 5.11
CA GLU A 44 1.25 28.18 4.58
C GLU A 44 1.23 28.41 3.06
N ASP A 45 2.07 29.32 2.56
CA ASP A 45 2.19 29.56 1.11
C ASP A 45 2.75 28.33 0.38
N TRP A 46 3.68 27.61 1.01
CA TRP A 46 4.18 26.35 0.47
C TRP A 46 3.09 25.29 0.41
N ALA A 47 2.25 25.15 1.44
CA ALA A 47 1.14 24.19 1.41
C ALA A 47 0.16 24.50 0.26
N LYS A 48 -0.29 25.77 0.14
CA LYS A 48 -1.19 26.19 -0.94
C LYS A 48 -0.61 25.95 -2.34
N ARG A 49 0.71 26.11 -2.50
CA ARG A 49 1.40 25.86 -3.77
C ARG A 49 1.54 24.38 -4.08
N LEU A 50 1.75 23.55 -3.06
CA LEU A 50 1.78 22.10 -3.23
C LEU A 50 0.43 21.60 -3.75
N ASP A 51 -0.67 22.08 -3.16
CA ASP A 51 -2.02 21.76 -3.63
C ASP A 51 -2.20 22.16 -5.10
N ALA A 52 -1.90 23.41 -5.45
CA ALA A 52 -1.99 23.88 -6.84
C ALA A 52 -1.10 23.10 -7.81
N PHE A 53 0.09 22.65 -7.36
CA PHE A 53 0.99 21.82 -8.15
C PHE A 53 0.38 20.44 -8.42
N LEU A 54 -0.18 19.80 -7.39
CA LEU A 54 -0.83 18.49 -7.54
C LEU A 54 -2.02 18.57 -8.52
N GLU A 55 -2.85 19.61 -8.39
CA GLU A 55 -3.96 19.91 -9.32
C GLU A 55 -3.45 20.08 -10.77
N PHE A 56 -2.38 20.85 -10.97
CA PHE A 56 -1.80 21.07 -12.29
C PHE A 56 -1.22 19.79 -12.91
N THR A 57 -0.72 18.87 -12.08
CA THR A 57 -0.22 17.56 -12.53
C THR A 57 -1.32 16.51 -12.74
N GLU A 58 -2.59 16.93 -12.77
CA GLU A 58 -3.77 16.05 -12.91
C GLU A 58 -3.86 14.97 -11.81
N ARG A 59 -3.42 15.31 -10.59
CA ARG A 59 -3.47 14.41 -9.44
C ARG A 59 -4.57 14.82 -8.49
N ASP A 60 -5.29 13.83 -8.00
CA ASP A 60 -6.37 14.05 -7.04
C ASP A 60 -5.81 14.56 -5.71
N ILE A 61 -6.30 15.72 -5.30
CA ILE A 61 -6.06 16.25 -3.96
C ILE A 61 -7.08 15.65 -3.02
N LEU A 62 -6.62 15.16 -1.87
CA LEU A 62 -7.50 14.67 -0.81
C LEU A 62 -8.23 15.85 -0.13
N LYS A 63 -9.41 16.22 -0.65
CA LYS A 63 -10.20 17.37 -0.17
C LYS A 63 -10.86 17.15 1.20
N ASP A 64 -11.00 15.90 1.61
CA ASP A 64 -11.79 15.49 2.78
C ASP A 64 -10.92 14.91 3.91
N ALA A 65 -9.64 15.26 3.95
CA ALA A 65 -8.73 14.84 5.02
C ALA A 65 -9.32 15.19 6.39
N GLY A 66 -9.59 14.17 7.23
CA GLY A 66 -10.14 14.32 8.57
C GLY A 66 -11.67 14.22 8.71
N LYS A 67 -12.45 14.10 7.61
CA LYS A 67 -13.90 13.84 7.71
C LYS A 67 -14.22 12.43 8.26
N VAL A 68 -13.29 11.49 8.09
CA VAL A 68 -13.39 10.13 8.61
C VAL A 68 -12.46 10.00 9.81
N SER A 69 -13.00 9.64 10.97
CA SER A 69 -12.18 9.46 12.17
C SER A 69 -11.28 8.23 12.02
N ALA A 70 -10.13 8.25 12.69
CA ALA A 70 -9.23 7.10 12.75
C ALA A 70 -9.94 5.84 13.30
N GLU A 71 -10.86 6.01 14.25
CA GLU A 71 -11.67 4.92 14.82
C GLU A 71 -12.62 4.32 13.78
N MET A 72 -13.28 5.15 12.97
CA MET A 72 -14.18 4.69 11.91
C MET A 72 -13.40 3.92 10.83
N THR A 73 -12.23 4.42 10.45
CA THR A 73 -11.33 3.76 9.49
C THR A 73 -10.84 2.42 10.02
N LYS A 74 -10.48 2.36 11.31
CA LYS A 74 -10.07 1.12 11.97
C LYS A 74 -11.19 0.09 11.98
N ALA A 75 -12.41 0.48 12.36
CA ALA A 75 -13.56 -0.41 12.36
C ALA A 75 -13.88 -0.95 10.96
N HIS A 76 -13.79 -0.10 9.94
CA HIS A 76 -13.97 -0.49 8.55
C HIS A 76 -12.89 -1.49 8.09
N ALA A 77 -11.61 -1.19 8.35
CA ALA A 77 -10.50 -2.05 7.98
C ALA A 77 -10.56 -3.42 8.68
N GLU A 78 -10.95 -3.46 9.95
CA GLU A 78 -11.18 -4.72 10.67
C GLU A 78 -12.33 -5.54 10.07
N SER A 79 -13.41 -4.89 9.63
CA SER A 79 -14.55 -5.55 8.98
C SER A 79 -14.16 -6.15 7.62
N GLU A 80 -13.41 -5.43 6.79
CA GLU A 80 -12.93 -5.93 5.50
C GLU A 80 -11.91 -7.07 5.68
N PHE A 81 -11.04 -6.98 6.70
CA PHE A 81 -10.11 -8.06 7.02
C PHE A 81 -10.82 -9.34 7.43
N GLU A 82 -11.93 -9.27 8.18
CA GLU A 82 -12.70 -10.45 8.56
C GLU A 82 -13.26 -11.18 7.34
N LYS A 83 -13.75 -10.43 6.33
CA LYS A 83 -14.21 -11.00 5.04
C LYS A 83 -13.06 -11.67 4.30
N TYR A 84 -11.90 -11.01 4.23
CA TYR A 84 -10.72 -11.55 3.57
C TYR A 84 -10.19 -12.81 4.26
N ARG A 85 -10.21 -12.85 5.61
CA ARG A 85 -9.74 -14.01 6.38
C ARG A 85 -10.50 -15.29 6.02
N ILE A 86 -11.82 -15.21 5.83
CA ILE A 86 -12.64 -16.36 5.42
C ILE A 86 -12.20 -16.90 4.05
N VAL A 87 -11.83 -16.02 3.13
CA VAL A 87 -11.31 -16.39 1.81
C VAL A 87 -9.91 -16.98 1.92
N GLN A 88 -9.05 -16.37 2.72
CA GLN A 88 -7.70 -16.87 2.99
C GLN A 88 -7.73 -18.28 3.61
N ASP A 89 -8.56 -18.51 4.61
CA ASP A 89 -8.69 -19.82 5.28
C ASP A 89 -9.19 -20.90 4.31
N ARG A 90 -10.05 -20.55 3.35
CA ARG A 90 -10.53 -21.48 2.31
C ARG A 90 -9.46 -21.83 1.27
N LEU A 91 -8.57 -20.89 0.97
CA LEU A 91 -7.49 -21.05 -0.02
C LEU A 91 -6.17 -21.51 0.64
N PHE A 92 -6.15 -21.66 1.97
CA PHE A 92 -4.97 -22.04 2.70
C PHE A 92 -4.65 -23.51 2.47
N GLU A 93 -3.56 -23.77 1.76
CA GLU A 93 -2.92 -25.08 1.69
C GLU A 93 -1.68 -25.04 2.58
N SER A 94 -1.64 -25.88 3.62
CA SER A 94 -0.49 -25.94 4.52
C SER A 94 0.73 -26.47 3.80
N ASP A 95 1.92 -25.99 4.16
CA ASP A 95 3.18 -26.58 3.68
C ASP A 95 3.27 -28.07 4.04
N PHE A 96 2.60 -28.50 5.12
CA PHE A 96 2.40 -29.91 5.46
C PHE A 96 1.53 -30.65 4.44
N ASP A 97 0.40 -30.08 4.03
CA ASP A 97 -0.50 -30.69 3.04
C ASP A 97 0.21 -30.82 1.69
N ARG A 98 1.00 -29.80 1.33
CA ARG A 98 1.85 -29.81 0.13
C ARG A 98 2.94 -30.88 0.21
N ALA A 99 3.55 -31.07 1.39
CA ALA A 99 4.56 -32.11 1.61
C ALA A 99 3.95 -33.52 1.56
N ILE A 100 2.77 -33.73 2.15
CA ILE A 100 2.06 -35.01 2.10
C ILE A 100 1.66 -35.34 0.66
N LYS A 101 1.13 -34.40 -0.11
CA LYS A 101 0.83 -34.61 -1.55
C LYS A 101 2.08 -35.01 -2.36
N GLN A 102 3.25 -34.44 -2.05
CA GLN A 102 4.50 -34.83 -2.70
C GLN A 102 4.96 -36.24 -2.33
N ILE A 103 4.72 -36.68 -1.09
CA ILE A 103 5.06 -38.03 -0.62
C ILE A 103 4.07 -39.08 -1.18
N GLU A 104 2.78 -38.76 -1.20
CA GLU A 104 1.73 -39.64 -1.74
C GLU A 104 1.81 -39.77 -3.27
N GLY A 105 2.13 -38.69 -3.99
CA GLY A 105 2.38 -38.72 -5.43
C GLY A 105 3.69 -39.43 -5.83
N GLY A 106 4.53 -39.78 -4.86
CA GLY A 106 5.84 -40.40 -5.06
C GLY A 106 5.93 -41.88 -4.68
N SER A 107 4.85 -42.56 -4.28
CA SER A 107 4.89 -44.02 -4.07
C SER A 107 4.90 -44.74 -5.42
N PRO A 108 6.01 -45.38 -5.83
CA PRO A 108 5.94 -46.34 -6.93
C PRO A 108 5.13 -47.53 -6.42
N ALA A 109 4.15 -47.97 -7.21
CA ALA A 109 3.49 -49.24 -7.03
C ALA A 109 4.58 -50.31 -6.80
N ARG A 110 4.60 -50.89 -5.58
CA ARG A 110 5.35 -52.12 -5.34
C ARG A 110 4.65 -53.18 -6.18
N ASP A 111 5.31 -53.53 -7.27
CA ASP A 111 5.02 -54.67 -8.12
C ASP A 111 5.06 -55.93 -7.24
N GLU A 112 3.87 -56.42 -6.87
CA GLU A 112 3.69 -57.78 -6.40
C GLU A 112 3.49 -58.64 -7.66
N GLY A 113 4.56 -59.30 -8.10
CA GLY A 113 4.52 -60.15 -9.29
C GLY A 113 5.76 -61.04 -9.45
N GLU A 114 5.60 -62.28 -8.99
CA GLU A 114 6.34 -63.54 -9.29
C GLU A 114 7.84 -63.67 -8.96
#